data_AF-A0A925WK20-F1
#
_entry.id   AF-A0A925WK20-F1
#
_cell.length_a   1.000
_cell.length_b   1.000
_cell.length_c   1.000
_cell.angle_alpha   90.00
_cell.angle_beta   90.00
_cell.angle_gamma   90.00
#
_symmetry.space_group_name_H-M   'P 1'
#
loop_
_entity.id
_entity.type
_entity.pdbx_description
1 polymer ?
#
loop_
_entity_poly.entity_id
_entity_poly.type
_entity_poly.pdbx_seq_one_letter_code
_entity_poly.pdbx_strand_id
1 'polypeptide(L)'
;RQEEPESITICLANQPDRVYWRGAVTPGDGFLPKDVPADLMAEPTIPAGHPEAFHDAFARLHRCFEADVRKWKAGEKFNSDGSKYANVEDGWKGIAFIETCVKSSKKNGAWTAMPKQ
;
A
#
# COMPACT_ATOMS: atom_id res chain seq x y z
N ARG A 1 9.96 -16.04 11.43
CA ARG A 1 8.49 -16.13 11.28
C ARG A 1 8.15 -15.43 9.98
N GLN A 2 7.52 -16.12 9.04
CA GLN A 2 7.02 -15.50 7.82
C GLN A 2 5.84 -14.59 8.19
N GLU A 3 5.74 -13.43 7.55
CA GLU A 3 4.60 -12.53 7.71
C GLU A 3 3.30 -13.22 7.24
N GLU A 4 2.15 -12.76 7.72
CA GLU A 4 0.83 -13.28 7.34
C GLU A 4 0.18 -12.31 6.33
N PRO A 5 0.41 -12.46 5.02
CA PRO A 5 -0.06 -11.52 4.01
C PRO A 5 -1.56 -11.64 3.71
N GLU A 6 -2.22 -12.70 4.20
CA GLU A 6 -3.62 -12.98 3.91
C GLU A 6 -4.60 -12.26 4.82
N SER A 7 -4.14 -11.72 5.96
CA SER A 7 -5.02 -11.06 6.89
C SER A 7 -4.47 -9.75 7.44
N ILE A 8 -5.40 -8.83 7.72
CA ILE A 8 -5.13 -7.62 8.49
C ILE A 8 -6.05 -7.59 9.70
N THR A 9 -5.49 -7.29 10.87
CA THR A 9 -6.25 -7.15 12.11
C THR A 9 -6.42 -5.67 12.43
N ILE A 10 -7.66 -5.25 12.66
CA ILE A 10 -8.03 -3.90 13.06
C ILE A 10 -8.39 -3.93 14.55
N CYS A 11 -7.59 -3.23 15.37
CA CYS A 11 -7.74 -3.13 16.81
C CYS A 11 -8.24 -1.72 17.19
N LEU A 12 -9.56 -1.54 17.26
CA LEU A 12 -10.15 -0.26 17.68
C LEU A 12 -10.35 -0.23 19.19
N ALA A 13 -10.09 0.94 19.79
CA ALA A 13 -10.31 1.14 21.23
C ALA A 13 -11.77 0.82 21.60
N ASN A 14 -11.95 0.04 22.67
CA ASN A 14 -13.27 -0.38 23.20
C ASN A 14 -14.13 -1.18 22.22
N GLN A 15 -13.54 -1.83 21.21
CA GLN A 15 -14.24 -2.73 20.30
C GLN A 15 -13.49 -4.07 20.23
N PRO A 16 -14.18 -5.17 19.88
CA PRO A 16 -13.49 -6.41 19.57
C PRO A 16 -12.56 -6.23 18.37
N ASP A 17 -11.43 -6.95 18.39
CA ASP A 17 -10.54 -7.04 17.25
C ASP A 17 -11.29 -7.61 16.04
N ARG A 18 -11.05 -7.01 14.87
CA ARG A 18 -11.63 -7.46 13.60
C ARG A 18 -10.53 -7.99 12.72
N VAL A 19 -10.71 -9.17 12.15
CA VAL A 19 -9.75 -9.76 11.21
C VAL A 19 -10.38 -9.78 9.83
N TYR A 20 -9.78 -9.05 8.89
CA TYR A 20 -10.14 -9.11 7.48
C TYR A 20 -9.20 -10.07 6.78
N TRP A 21 -9.77 -11.06 6.12
CA TRP A 21 -9.04 -11.97 5.24
C TRP A 21 -9.17 -11.50 3.79
N ARG A 22 -8.10 -11.64 3.02
CA ARG A 22 -8.08 -11.34 1.59
C ARG A 22 -9.21 -12.08 0.88
N GLY A 23 -9.94 -11.36 0.04
CA GLY A 23 -11.09 -11.91 -0.70
C GLY A 23 -12.32 -12.26 0.16
N ALA A 24 -12.28 -12.08 1.47
CA ALA A 24 -13.39 -12.32 2.40
C ALA A 24 -13.72 -11.06 3.22
N VAL A 25 -13.93 -9.95 2.51
CA VAL A 25 -14.29 -8.65 3.10
C VAL A 25 -15.71 -8.31 2.72
N THR A 26 -16.55 -7.96 3.71
CA THR A 26 -17.93 -7.54 3.51
C THR A 26 -18.08 -6.05 3.85
N PRO A 27 -18.41 -5.18 2.88
CA PRO A 27 -18.72 -3.78 3.13
C PRO A 27 -19.89 -3.58 4.11
N GLY A 28 -19.91 -2.45 4.82
CA GLY A 28 -21.02 -2.10 5.72
C GLY A 28 -21.05 -2.87 7.03
N ASP A 29 -19.92 -3.42 7.49
CA ASP A 29 -19.80 -4.17 8.75
C ASP A 29 -19.60 -3.27 9.99
N GLY A 30 -19.77 -1.96 9.83
CA GLY A 30 -19.59 -0.96 10.87
C GLY A 30 -18.18 -0.38 10.98
N PHE A 31 -17.18 -0.97 10.33
CA PHE A 31 -15.86 -0.33 10.12
C PHE A 31 -15.71 0.12 8.68
N LEU A 32 -15.93 -0.77 7.72
CA LEU A 32 -15.95 -0.41 6.31
C LEU A 32 -17.29 0.24 5.95
N PRO A 33 -17.28 1.35 5.19
CA PRO A 33 -18.51 1.94 4.68
C PRO A 33 -19.22 0.97 3.71
N LYS A 34 -20.47 1.23 3.36
CA LYS A 34 -21.22 0.38 2.40
C LYS A 34 -20.73 0.59 0.96
N ASP A 35 -20.32 1.81 0.66
CA ASP A 35 -19.84 2.31 -0.62
C ASP A 35 -18.31 2.23 -0.72
N VAL A 36 -17.75 1.04 -0.51
CA VAL A 36 -16.31 0.81 -0.71
C VAL A 36 -15.98 0.94 -2.21
N PRO A 37 -14.93 1.71 -2.59
CA PRO A 37 -14.45 1.75 -3.95
C PRO A 37 -14.20 0.36 -4.53
N ALA A 38 -14.76 0.09 -5.71
CA ALA A 38 -14.73 -1.24 -6.32
C ALA A 38 -13.29 -1.75 -6.58
N ASP A 39 -12.37 -0.83 -6.85
CA ASP A 39 -10.96 -1.12 -7.13
C ASP A 39 -10.19 -1.63 -5.90
N LEU A 40 -10.69 -1.39 -4.67
CA LEU A 40 -10.11 -1.99 -3.46
C LEU A 40 -10.34 -3.50 -3.38
N MET A 41 -11.44 -3.97 -3.99
CA MET A 41 -11.86 -5.36 -3.96
C MET A 41 -11.53 -6.13 -5.25
N ALA A 42 -11.06 -5.45 -6.30
CA ALA A 42 -10.89 -6.02 -7.64
C ALA A 42 -9.56 -6.78 -7.85
N GLU A 43 -8.72 -6.87 -6.83
CA GLU A 43 -7.30 -7.19 -6.98
C GLU A 43 -6.92 -8.62 -6.60
N PRO A 44 -7.59 -9.28 -5.62
CA PRO A 44 -7.45 -10.72 -5.44
C PRO A 44 -7.77 -11.47 -6.73
N THR A 45 -6.90 -12.39 -7.11
CA THR A 45 -6.96 -13.18 -8.34
C THR A 45 -7.43 -14.62 -8.10
N ILE A 46 -7.38 -15.07 -6.85
CA ILE A 46 -7.86 -16.39 -6.42
C ILE A 46 -8.87 -16.26 -5.26
N PRO A 47 -9.76 -17.26 -5.07
CA PRO A 47 -10.77 -17.21 -4.02
C PRO A 47 -10.16 -17.19 -2.62
N ALA A 48 -10.87 -16.58 -1.67
CA ALA A 48 -10.48 -16.57 -0.26
C ALA A 48 -10.16 -17.98 0.25
N GLY A 49 -9.09 -18.09 1.05
CA GLY A 49 -8.54 -19.36 1.54
C GLY A 49 -7.48 -19.98 0.63
N HIS A 50 -7.29 -19.48 -0.60
CA HIS A 50 -6.11 -19.77 -1.41
C HIS A 50 -5.12 -18.60 -1.25
N PRO A 51 -3.87 -18.87 -0.83
CA PRO A 51 -2.97 -17.81 -0.42
C PRO A 51 -2.40 -17.04 -1.61
N GLU A 52 -2.45 -15.72 -1.54
CA GLU A 52 -1.61 -14.82 -2.32
C GLU A 52 -0.52 -14.24 -1.42
N ALA A 53 0.64 -13.95 -1.99
CA ALA A 53 1.77 -13.46 -1.21
C ALA A 53 2.61 -12.48 -2.02
N PHE A 54 3.92 -12.51 -1.76
CA PHE A 54 4.88 -11.57 -2.32
C PHE A 54 4.83 -11.48 -3.86
N HIS A 55 4.77 -12.62 -4.56
CA HIS A 55 4.76 -12.63 -6.02
C HIS A 55 3.49 -12.00 -6.60
N ASP A 56 2.33 -12.26 -6.00
CA ASP A 56 1.04 -11.70 -6.41
C ASP A 56 0.99 -10.19 -6.16
N ALA A 57 1.49 -9.75 -5.01
CA ALA A 57 1.65 -8.33 -4.69
C ALA A 57 2.59 -7.63 -5.69
N PHE A 58 3.71 -8.27 -6.04
CA PHE A 58 4.67 -7.71 -7.01
C PHE A 58 4.08 -7.65 -8.42
N ALA A 59 3.35 -8.68 -8.85
CA ALA A 59 2.63 -8.69 -10.11
C ALA A 59 1.60 -7.56 -10.21
N ARG A 60 0.89 -7.27 -9.10
CA ARG A 60 -0.04 -6.13 -9.02
C ARG A 60 0.67 -4.79 -9.22
N LEU A 61 1.79 -4.55 -8.53
CA LEU A 61 2.57 -3.31 -8.71
C LEU A 61 2.97 -3.12 -10.17
N HIS A 62 3.49 -4.17 -10.81
CA HIS A 62 3.89 -4.13 -12.22
C HIS A 62 2.72 -3.91 -13.16
N ARG A 63 1.58 -4.59 -12.94
CA ARG A 63 0.38 -4.43 -13.77
C ARG A 63 -0.14 -2.99 -13.73
N CYS A 64 -0.21 -2.39 -12.54
CA CYS A 64 -0.67 -1.01 -12.39
C CYS A 64 0.29 -0.01 -13.04
N PHE A 65 1.59 -0.17 -12.84
CA PHE A 65 2.61 0.66 -13.49
C PHE A 65 2.53 0.57 -15.02
N GLU A 66 2.42 -0.64 -15.54
CA GLU A 66 2.40 -0.89 -16.97
C GLU A 66 1.16 -0.29 -17.65
N ALA A 67 -0.01 -0.32 -16.97
CA ALA A 67 -1.22 0.31 -17.46
C ALA A 67 -1.04 1.82 -17.69
N ASP A 68 -0.33 2.51 -16.80
CA ASP A 68 -0.06 3.94 -16.95
C ASP A 68 1.04 4.23 -17.98
N VAL A 69 2.03 3.34 -18.13
CA VAL A 69 3.00 3.41 -19.25
C VAL A 69 2.29 3.32 -20.62
N ARG A 70 1.28 2.45 -20.75
CA ARG A 70 0.49 2.35 -21.99
C ARG A 70 -0.28 3.64 -22.29
N LYS A 71 -0.95 4.21 -21.29
CA LYS A 71 -1.64 5.50 -21.42
C LYS A 71 -0.69 6.62 -21.84
N TRP A 72 0.48 6.71 -21.20
CA TRP A 72 1.51 7.67 -21.55
C TRP A 72 1.96 7.53 -23.02
N LYS A 73 2.21 6.28 -23.48
CA LYS A 73 2.57 6.02 -24.90
C LYS A 73 1.45 6.39 -25.87
N ALA A 74 0.18 6.28 -25.46
CA ALA A 74 -0.98 6.68 -26.25
C ALA A 74 -1.27 8.19 -26.20
N GLY A 75 -0.53 8.98 -25.41
CA GLY A 75 -0.82 10.40 -25.18
C GLY A 75 -2.05 10.65 -24.31
N GLU A 76 -2.53 9.62 -23.61
CA GLU A 76 -3.66 9.71 -22.69
C GLU A 76 -3.23 10.25 -21.32
N LYS A 77 -4.19 10.87 -20.62
CA LYS A 77 -3.96 11.28 -19.23
C LYS A 77 -3.95 10.05 -18.33
N PHE A 78 -3.01 10.04 -17.40
CA PHE A 78 -2.93 9.07 -16.31
C PHE A 78 -2.65 9.82 -15.00
N ASN A 79 -2.93 9.17 -13.86
CA ASN A 79 -2.67 9.73 -12.54
C ASN A 79 -1.75 8.78 -11.78
N SER A 80 -0.61 9.28 -11.32
CA SER A 80 0.40 8.51 -10.59
C SER A 80 0.61 9.13 -9.21
N ASP A 81 -0.38 8.95 -8.33
CA ASP A 81 -0.42 9.55 -6.98
C ASP A 81 0.23 8.69 -5.88
N GLY A 82 0.84 7.56 -6.25
CA GLY A 82 1.49 6.64 -5.31
C GLY A 82 0.56 5.56 -4.75
N SER A 83 -0.75 5.60 -5.04
CA SER A 83 -1.73 4.68 -4.44
C SER A 83 -1.67 3.25 -5.00
N LYS A 84 -1.26 3.08 -6.26
CA LYS A 84 -1.20 1.77 -6.93
C LYS A 84 0.22 1.22 -7.03
N TYR A 85 1.21 2.09 -7.13
CA TYR A 85 2.63 1.77 -7.15
C TYR A 85 3.41 3.02 -6.73
N ALA A 86 4.61 2.84 -6.18
CA ALA A 86 5.46 3.95 -5.75
C ALA A 86 5.91 4.80 -6.95
N ASN A 87 5.77 6.12 -6.83
CA ASN A 87 6.21 7.07 -7.85
C ASN A 87 7.59 7.67 -7.51
N VAL A 88 8.04 8.65 -8.30
CA VAL A 88 9.35 9.30 -8.13
C VAL A 88 9.40 10.08 -6.82
N GLU A 89 8.29 10.70 -6.43
CA GLU A 89 8.15 11.47 -5.20
C GLU A 89 8.28 10.56 -3.97
N ASP A 90 7.72 9.35 -4.02
CA ASP A 90 7.87 8.35 -2.96
C ASP A 90 9.31 7.85 -2.87
N GLY A 91 9.97 7.64 -4.02
CA GLY A 91 11.40 7.32 -4.07
C GLY A 91 12.28 8.42 -3.45
N TRP A 92 12.01 9.68 -3.77
CA TRP A 92 12.70 10.82 -3.17
C TRP A 92 12.51 10.88 -1.65
N LYS A 93 11.26 10.72 -1.16
CA LYS A 93 10.95 10.69 0.28
C LYS A 93 11.73 9.58 1.00
N GLY A 94 11.83 8.40 0.38
CA GLY A 94 12.58 7.27 0.92
C GLY A 94 14.07 7.60 1.11
N ILE A 95 14.71 8.17 0.09
CA ILE A 95 16.13 8.56 0.16
C ILE A 95 16.34 9.68 1.19
N ALA A 96 15.48 10.71 1.16
CA ALA A 96 15.51 11.81 2.13
C ALA A 96 15.36 11.33 3.58
N PHE A 97 14.48 10.35 3.81
CA PHE A 97 14.28 9.74 5.12
C PHE A 97 15.53 8.99 5.60
N ILE A 98 16.09 8.12 4.77
CA ILE A 98 17.31 7.36 5.10
C ILE A 98 18.45 8.32 5.43
N GLU A 99 18.67 9.35 4.61
CA GLU A 99 19.71 10.35 4.85
C GLU A 99 19.51 11.06 6.20
N THR A 100 18.26 11.43 6.51
CA THR A 100 17.89 12.11 7.76
C THR A 100 18.08 11.20 8.98
N CYS A 101 17.71 9.93 8.89
CA CYS A 101 17.98 8.93 9.94
C CYS A 101 19.48 8.77 10.20
N VAL A 102 20.30 8.71 9.15
CA VAL A 102 21.76 8.64 9.29
C VAL A 102 22.32 9.91 9.96
N LYS A 103 21.82 11.10 9.59
CA LYS A 103 22.19 12.37 10.25
C LYS A 103 21.80 12.40 11.73
N SER A 104 20.61 11.91 12.07
CA SER A 104 20.13 11.80 13.46
C SER A 104 20.98 10.84 14.27
N SER A 105 21.29 9.66 13.71
CA SER A 105 22.15 8.66 14.34
C SER A 105 23.54 9.22 14.69
N LYS A 106 24.17 9.95 13.75
CA LYS A 106 25.44 10.66 13.98
C LYS A 106 25.37 11.75 15.06
N LYS A 107 24.16 12.23 15.37
CA LYS A 107 23.87 13.20 16.44
C LYS A 107 23.25 12.52 17.67
N ASN A 108 23.55 11.25 17.91
CA ASN A 108 23.07 10.48 19.06
C ASN A 108 21.54 10.44 19.18
N GLY A 109 20.84 10.30 18.06
CA GLY A 109 19.38 10.21 18.01
C GLY A 109 18.66 11.56 18.13
N ALA A 110 19.37 12.68 17.96
CA ALA A 110 18.74 14.00 18.00
C ALA A 110 17.72 14.18 16.85
N TRP A 111 16.64 14.91 17.14
CA TRP A 111 15.69 15.35 16.13
C TRP A 111 16.40 16.07 14.99
N THR A 112 16.15 15.62 13.77
CA THR A 112 16.73 16.20 12.55
C THR A 112 15.59 16.46 11.56
N ALA A 113 15.49 17.70 11.08
CA ALA A 113 14.46 18.06 10.12
C ALA A 113 14.70 17.36 8.77
N MET A 114 13.61 16.86 8.16
CA MET A 114 13.63 16.34 6.80
C MET A 114 13.92 17.48 5.81
N PRO A 115 14.65 17.20 4.70
CA PRO A 115 14.81 18.17 3.63
C PRO A 115 13.45 18.51 3.01
N LYS A 116 13.32 19.74 2.50
CA LYS A 116 12.14 20.15 1.74
C LYS A 116 12.29 19.67 0.30
N GLN A 117 11.19 19.17 -0.27
CA GLN A 117 11.11 18.81 -1.68
C GLN A 117 11.02 20.06 -2.54
#